data_AF-A0A834KWS7-F1
#
_entry.id   AF-A0A834KWS7-F1
#
_cell.length_a   1.000
_cell.length_b   1.000
_cell.length_c   1.000
_cell.angle_alpha   90.00
_cell.angle_beta   90.00
_cell.angle_gamma   90.00
#
_symmetry.space_group_name_H-M   'P 1'
#
loop_
_entity.id
_entity.type
_entity.pdbx_description
1 polymer ?
#
loop_
_entity_poly.entity_id
_entity_poly.type
_entity_poly.pdbx_seq_one_letter_code
_entity_poly.pdbx_strand_id
1 'polypeptide(L)'
;MDSLSKRPRPDGCEEPQQYGKKCFPDRTTQPVSLISTFTCAKKETSNLSDTTEILEQMSSWTDTPNSVRKVLEHLKSKQAAGDIILEDSIRGKFLSFHRDITDECSIEDKQHSWGVIEKQEEVIMYGPYYPNHNNREHSEDVVIRQTQELLESEDVSEDSKVFIFTLNSPCLVRNTNPCMLNLVQKAHEWWSVYGVKTHVGFNRSWGFKGSKESLFRDVSWSQVECINQSADYKSYCEAAERIPELHPLCETMFSVTKHLLKPGPESFPLITEQGPDWKSYFRDMHCVAACKPEEEKKLLMGEVSLLVETARVLLSEESNSLEGHLEKARAFVLKYAFSSHVCDALQADLRRAFEESWMKMVRGKYAEFVRENLTEDFNQCTVWLCIKDIQKVAEKFLKIGKLPL
;
A
#
# COMPACT_ATOMS: atom_id res chain seq x y z
N MET A 1 -51.97 -20.21 -43.96
CA MET A 1 -52.13 -21.60 -43.52
C MET A 1 -50.71 -22.06 -43.23
N ASP A 2 -50.20 -22.12 -42.00
CA ASP A 2 -50.87 -22.42 -40.74
C ASP A 2 -50.34 -21.62 -39.55
N SER A 3 -51.28 -21.32 -38.67
CA SER A 3 -51.16 -20.76 -37.33
C SER A 3 -50.93 -21.86 -36.30
N LEU A 4 -50.27 -21.52 -35.18
CA LEU A 4 -50.46 -21.96 -33.77
C LEU A 4 -49.10 -21.78 -33.04
N SER A 5 -48.96 -21.28 -31.82
CA SER A 5 -49.88 -20.75 -30.82
C SER A 5 -49.01 -19.97 -29.81
N LYS A 6 -49.42 -18.76 -29.43
CA LYS A 6 -48.74 -17.94 -28.42
C LYS A 6 -49.03 -18.51 -27.02
N ARG A 7 -48.00 -18.76 -26.21
CA ARG A 7 -48.17 -18.87 -24.74
C ARG A 7 -48.19 -17.46 -24.13
N PRO A 8 -49.08 -17.17 -23.15
CA PRO A 8 -49.05 -15.90 -22.43
C PRO A 8 -47.81 -15.85 -21.52
N ARG A 9 -47.18 -14.68 -21.44
CA ARG A 9 -46.19 -14.39 -20.39
C ARG A 9 -46.91 -14.28 -19.04
N PRO A 10 -46.30 -14.71 -17.92
CA PRO A 10 -46.80 -14.33 -16.61
C PRO A 10 -46.57 -12.82 -16.39
N ASP A 11 -47.63 -12.12 -16.02
CA ASP A 11 -47.57 -10.77 -15.47
C ASP A 11 -46.72 -10.76 -14.19
N GLY A 12 -45.88 -9.73 -14.01
CA GLY A 12 -45.32 -9.39 -12.70
C GLY A 12 -43.80 -9.35 -12.56
N CYS A 13 -43.05 -8.90 -13.57
CA CYS A 13 -41.68 -8.42 -13.35
C CYS A 13 -41.55 -7.05 -14.00
N GLU A 14 -41.51 -6.00 -13.17
CA GLU A 14 -41.09 -4.67 -13.60
C GLU A 14 -39.68 -4.79 -14.21
N GLU A 15 -39.54 -4.39 -15.46
CA GLU A 15 -38.23 -4.26 -16.12
C GLU A 15 -37.41 -3.21 -15.36
N PRO A 16 -36.11 -3.44 -15.10
CA PRO A 16 -35.24 -2.40 -14.55
C PRO A 16 -35.21 -1.22 -15.52
N GLN A 17 -35.51 -0.02 -15.03
CA GLN A 17 -35.39 1.22 -15.81
C GLN A 17 -33.98 1.30 -16.40
N GLN A 18 -33.89 1.33 -17.74
CA GLN A 18 -32.64 1.54 -18.44
C GLN A 18 -32.23 3.00 -18.26
N TYR A 19 -31.29 3.25 -17.35
CA TYR A 19 -30.66 4.56 -17.18
C TYR A 19 -29.71 4.85 -18.34
N GLY A 20 -29.67 6.11 -18.80
CA GLY A 20 -28.69 6.58 -19.78
C GLY A 20 -27.29 6.59 -19.18
N LYS A 21 -26.34 5.91 -19.83
CA LYS A 21 -24.91 5.93 -19.47
C LYS A 21 -24.16 6.85 -20.41
N LYS A 22 -23.40 7.81 -19.87
CA LYS A 22 -22.41 8.61 -20.63
C LYS A 22 -21.03 8.39 -20.06
N CYS A 23 -20.10 7.97 -20.92
CA CYS A 23 -18.70 7.71 -20.57
C CYS A 23 -17.81 8.69 -21.32
N PHE A 24 -16.93 9.38 -20.60
CA PHE A 24 -16.00 10.35 -21.18
C PHE A 24 -14.56 9.82 -21.09
N PRO A 25 -13.99 9.29 -22.17
CA PRO A 25 -12.55 9.07 -22.26
C PRO A 25 -11.82 10.39 -22.57
N ASP A 26 -10.62 10.53 -21.99
CA ASP A 26 -9.74 11.70 -21.99
C ASP A 26 -9.64 12.41 -23.35
N ARG A 27 -10.10 13.67 -23.41
CA ARG A 27 -9.89 14.56 -24.56
C ARG A 27 -8.81 15.58 -24.24
N THR A 28 -7.68 15.38 -24.89
CA THR A 28 -6.55 16.30 -25.00
C THR A 28 -7.04 17.69 -25.46
N THR A 29 -6.74 18.69 -24.62
CA THR A 29 -6.40 20.09 -24.94
C THR A 29 -7.14 20.75 -26.12
N GLN A 30 -8.12 21.62 -25.80
CA GLN A 30 -8.30 22.88 -26.53
C GLN A 30 -8.64 24.04 -25.57
N PRO A 31 -8.05 25.24 -25.76
CA PRO A 31 -8.27 26.40 -24.92
C PRO A 31 -9.42 27.25 -25.46
N VAL A 32 -10.45 27.54 -24.66
CA VAL A 32 -11.43 28.57 -25.03
C VAL A 32 -11.87 29.40 -23.82
N SER A 33 -11.37 30.66 -23.85
CA SER A 33 -12.04 31.91 -23.49
C SER A 33 -12.91 31.97 -22.23
N LEU A 34 -12.35 32.57 -21.18
CA LEU A 34 -13.07 33.25 -20.10
C LEU A 34 -14.06 34.29 -20.67
N ILE A 35 -15.31 34.24 -20.21
CA ILE A 35 -16.05 35.30 -19.49
C ILE A 35 -17.54 34.97 -19.53
N SER A 36 -18.15 34.76 -18.36
CA SER A 36 -19.41 35.42 -18.01
C SER A 36 -19.55 35.48 -16.50
N THR A 37 -19.63 36.70 -15.99
CA THR A 37 -19.82 37.05 -14.59
C THR A 37 -21.27 36.81 -14.18
N PHE A 38 -21.49 35.87 -13.25
CA PHE A 38 -22.63 35.94 -12.35
C PHE A 38 -22.14 35.95 -10.90
N THR A 39 -22.29 37.12 -10.31
CA THR A 39 -22.02 37.44 -8.90
C THR A 39 -23.00 36.71 -7.99
N CYS A 40 -22.50 35.75 -7.20
CA CYS A 40 -23.22 35.21 -6.04
C CYS A 40 -22.50 35.60 -4.73
N ALA A 41 -22.20 36.89 -4.61
CA ALA A 41 -21.54 37.47 -3.44
C ALA A 41 -22.53 37.63 -2.29
N LYS A 42 -22.72 36.58 -1.48
CA LYS A 42 -23.22 36.67 -0.07
C LYS A 42 -23.12 35.39 0.76
N LYS A 43 -22.71 34.24 0.19
CA LYS A 43 -22.52 32.95 0.91
C LYS A 43 -21.04 32.54 1.11
N GLU A 44 -20.10 33.26 0.50
CA GLU A 44 -18.69 32.85 0.44
C GLU A 44 -17.94 32.99 1.79
N THR A 45 -18.25 34.01 2.59
CA THR A 45 -17.47 34.31 3.81
C THR A 45 -17.72 33.33 4.97
N SER A 46 -18.93 32.78 5.12
CA SER A 46 -19.19 31.73 6.13
C SER A 46 -18.56 30.40 5.71
N ASN A 47 -18.69 30.03 4.43
CA ASN A 47 -18.19 28.75 3.92
C ASN A 47 -16.65 28.69 3.95
N LEU A 48 -15.96 29.82 3.73
CA LEU A 48 -14.51 29.89 3.82
C LEU A 48 -14.01 29.71 5.26
N SER A 49 -14.74 30.27 6.25
CA SER A 49 -14.43 30.13 7.67
C SER A 49 -14.58 28.67 8.12
N ASP A 50 -15.69 28.02 7.75
CA ASP A 50 -15.98 26.63 8.12
C ASP A 50 -14.97 25.65 7.47
N THR A 51 -14.59 25.90 6.21
CA THR A 51 -13.55 25.12 5.53
C THR A 51 -12.19 25.24 6.22
N THR A 52 -11.84 26.46 6.67
CA THR A 52 -10.58 26.72 7.38
C THR A 52 -10.57 25.98 8.72
N GLU A 53 -11.68 26.00 9.46
CA GLU A 53 -11.81 25.29 10.73
C GLU A 53 -11.65 23.76 10.55
N ILE A 54 -12.27 23.17 9.51
CA ILE A 54 -12.11 21.75 9.19
C ILE A 54 -10.64 21.41 8.91
N LEU A 55 -9.96 22.22 8.10
CA LEU A 55 -8.55 22.01 7.76
C LEU A 55 -7.63 22.19 8.98
N GLU A 56 -7.92 23.14 9.87
CA GLU A 56 -7.19 23.31 11.13
C GLU A 56 -7.32 22.08 12.04
N GLN A 57 -8.54 21.52 12.17
CA GLN A 57 -8.75 20.28 12.93
C GLN A 57 -8.02 19.08 12.32
N MET A 58 -7.85 19.08 10.99
CA MET A 58 -7.13 18.04 10.26
C MET A 58 -5.62 18.28 10.11
N SER A 59 -5.11 19.46 10.49
CA SER A 59 -3.70 19.86 10.32
C SER A 59 -2.72 18.94 11.02
N SER A 60 -3.13 18.27 12.10
CA SER A 60 -2.29 17.26 12.79
C SER A 60 -1.87 16.09 11.89
N TRP A 61 -2.59 15.86 10.79
CA TRP A 61 -2.28 14.82 9.79
C TRP A 61 -1.34 15.28 8.68
N THR A 62 -1.14 16.59 8.47
CA THR A 62 -0.14 17.11 7.51
C THR A 62 1.27 17.11 8.10
N ASP A 63 1.38 17.26 9.42
CA ASP A 63 2.65 17.19 10.12
C ASP A 63 3.08 15.73 10.32
N THR A 64 4.17 15.36 9.66
CA THR A 64 4.69 13.99 9.70
C THR A 64 5.09 13.55 11.12
N PRO A 65 5.90 14.30 11.89
CA PRO A 65 6.26 13.91 13.24
C PRO A 65 5.06 13.72 14.18
N ASN A 66 4.08 14.63 14.14
CA ASN A 66 2.90 14.55 15.01
C ASN A 66 1.99 13.39 14.63
N SER A 67 1.72 13.20 13.34
CA SER A 67 0.89 12.07 12.88
C SER A 67 1.54 10.72 13.16
N VAL A 68 2.86 10.58 12.98
CA VAL A 68 3.59 9.36 13.36
C VAL A 68 3.50 9.12 14.87
N ARG A 69 3.72 10.15 15.70
CA ARG A 69 3.60 10.03 17.16
C ARG A 69 2.22 9.54 17.59
N LYS A 70 1.18 10.14 17.03
CA LYS A 70 -0.22 9.78 17.29
C LYS A 70 -0.52 8.31 16.97
N VAL A 71 -0.02 7.81 15.84
CA VAL A 71 -0.19 6.40 15.45
C VAL A 71 0.59 5.48 16.38
N LEU A 72 1.85 5.81 16.71
CA LEU A 72 2.67 5.02 17.62
C LEU A 72 2.08 4.93 19.03
N GLU A 73 1.54 6.04 19.56
CA GLU A 73 0.85 6.06 20.86
C GLU A 73 -0.40 5.17 20.85
N HIS A 74 -1.18 5.20 19.77
CA HIS A 74 -2.33 4.33 19.60
C HIS A 74 -1.93 2.85 19.57
N LEU A 75 -0.94 2.49 18.76
CA LEU A 75 -0.41 1.12 18.68
C LEU A 75 0.20 0.64 20.00
N LYS A 76 0.90 1.52 20.73
CA LYS A 76 1.45 1.22 22.07
C LYS A 76 0.34 0.88 23.07
N SER A 77 -0.83 1.51 22.94
CA SER A 77 -1.98 1.26 23.82
C SER A 77 -2.70 -0.07 23.55
N LYS A 78 -2.24 -0.86 22.56
CA LYS A 78 -2.83 -2.15 22.13
C LYS A 78 -4.31 -2.06 21.75
N GLN A 79 -4.77 -0.87 21.37
CA GLN A 79 -6.11 -0.71 20.84
C GLN A 79 -6.13 -1.30 19.42
N ALA A 80 -7.09 -2.18 19.16
CA ALA A 80 -7.26 -2.74 17.83
C ALA A 80 -7.60 -1.61 16.85
N ALA A 81 -6.79 -1.47 15.79
CA ALA A 81 -7.22 -0.74 14.61
C ALA A 81 -8.40 -1.51 14.00
N GLY A 82 -9.53 -0.84 13.79
CA GLY A 82 -10.65 -1.42 13.06
C GLY A 82 -10.42 -1.36 11.56
N ASP A 83 -11.28 -2.05 10.80
CA ASP A 83 -11.46 -1.73 9.39
C ASP A 83 -12.56 -0.68 9.26
N ILE A 84 -12.26 0.47 8.66
CA ILE A 84 -13.31 1.43 8.28
C ILE A 84 -13.85 1.00 6.94
N ILE A 85 -14.84 0.12 7.00
CA ILE A 85 -15.58 -0.36 5.84
C ILE A 85 -16.73 0.61 5.57
N LEU A 86 -16.97 0.93 4.30
CA LEU A 86 -18.14 1.70 3.90
C LEU A 86 -19.44 0.93 4.20
N GLU A 87 -20.52 1.67 4.50
CA GLU A 87 -21.85 1.10 4.70
C GLU A 87 -22.26 0.22 3.50
N ASP A 88 -22.97 -0.89 3.77
CA ASP A 88 -23.27 -1.92 2.77
C ASP A 88 -23.95 -1.38 1.50
N SER A 89 -24.82 -0.37 1.64
CA SER A 89 -25.50 0.28 0.52
C SER A 89 -24.52 1.06 -0.38
N ILE A 90 -23.60 1.82 0.20
CA ILE A 90 -22.57 2.58 -0.50
C ILE A 90 -21.56 1.62 -1.12
N ARG A 91 -21.16 0.58 -0.39
CA ARG A 91 -20.26 -0.48 -0.89
C ARG A 91 -20.87 -1.20 -2.09
N GLY A 92 -22.16 -1.54 -2.05
CA GLY A 92 -22.86 -2.17 -3.17
C GLY A 92 -22.84 -1.31 -4.44
N LYS A 93 -22.99 0.01 -4.30
CA LYS A 93 -22.86 0.97 -5.42
C LYS A 93 -21.43 1.00 -5.98
N PHE A 94 -20.41 1.10 -5.11
CA PHE A 94 -19.01 1.05 -5.54
C PHE A 94 -18.67 -0.24 -6.30
N LEU A 95 -19.13 -1.40 -5.83
CA LEU A 95 -18.89 -2.68 -6.52
C LEU A 95 -19.58 -2.74 -7.89
N SER A 96 -20.77 -2.16 -8.02
CA SER A 96 -21.45 -2.05 -9.31
C SER A 96 -20.68 -1.17 -10.28
N PHE A 97 -20.29 0.04 -9.85
CA PHE A 97 -19.53 0.96 -10.70
C PHE A 97 -18.13 0.44 -11.05
N HIS A 98 -17.47 -0.23 -10.10
CA HIS A 98 -16.16 -0.85 -10.35
C HIS A 98 -16.24 -1.90 -11.46
N ARG A 99 -17.28 -2.74 -11.45
CA ARG A 99 -17.51 -3.73 -12.51
C ARG A 99 -17.73 -3.05 -13.86
N ASP A 100 -18.64 -2.07 -13.91
CA ASP A 100 -18.95 -1.32 -15.14
C ASP A 100 -17.69 -0.66 -15.73
N ILE A 101 -16.89 0.01 -14.90
CA ILE A 101 -15.65 0.66 -15.35
C ILE A 101 -14.59 -0.37 -15.77
N THR A 102 -14.48 -1.51 -15.08
CA THR A 102 -13.51 -2.57 -15.46
C THR A 102 -13.89 -3.24 -16.78
N ASP A 103 -15.18 -3.44 -17.03
CA ASP A 103 -15.68 -4.03 -18.27
C ASP A 103 -15.51 -3.06 -19.46
N GLU A 104 -15.67 -1.76 -19.22
CA GLU A 104 -15.56 -0.71 -20.25
C GLU A 104 -14.12 -0.24 -20.48
N CYS A 105 -13.26 -0.29 -19.46
CA CYS A 105 -11.89 0.20 -19.47
C CYS A 105 -10.96 -0.89 -18.92
N SER A 106 -9.99 -1.34 -19.69
CA SER A 106 -8.94 -2.25 -19.18
C SER A 106 -8.09 -1.53 -18.12
N ILE A 107 -8.38 -1.79 -16.84
CA ILE A 107 -7.67 -1.20 -15.70
C ILE A 107 -6.33 -1.93 -15.50
N GLU A 108 -5.22 -1.19 -15.50
CA GLU A 108 -3.92 -1.74 -15.11
C GLU A 108 -3.84 -1.92 -13.58
N ASP A 109 -3.16 -2.97 -13.09
CA ASP A 109 -2.84 -3.14 -11.65
C ASP A 109 -1.72 -2.17 -11.21
N LYS A 110 -2.01 -0.88 -11.35
CA LYS A 110 -1.19 0.26 -10.92
C LYS A 110 -2.09 1.28 -10.25
N GLN A 111 -1.49 2.19 -9.48
CA GLN A 111 -2.24 3.27 -8.84
C GLN A 111 -3.12 4.00 -9.85
N HIS A 112 -4.41 4.09 -9.55
CA HIS A 112 -5.37 4.80 -10.38
C HIS A 112 -6.55 5.30 -9.53
N SER A 113 -7.35 6.17 -10.14
CA SER A 113 -8.62 6.65 -9.58
C SER A 113 -9.70 6.71 -10.67
N TRP A 114 -10.96 6.73 -10.26
CA TRP A 114 -12.09 7.02 -11.13
C TRP A 114 -13.19 7.69 -10.33
N GLY A 115 -14.14 8.31 -11.02
CA GLY A 115 -15.26 8.98 -10.39
C GLY A 115 -16.59 8.71 -11.08
N VAL A 116 -17.66 8.85 -10.31
CA VAL A 116 -19.04 8.72 -10.76
C VAL A 116 -19.88 9.84 -10.14
N ILE A 117 -20.70 10.49 -10.95
CA ILE A 117 -21.77 11.37 -10.49
C ILE A 117 -23.09 10.64 -10.73
N GLU A 118 -23.75 10.23 -9.65
CA GLU A 118 -25.09 9.63 -9.66
C GLU A 118 -26.12 10.75 -9.50
N LYS A 119 -26.92 10.99 -10.54
CA LYS A 119 -28.10 11.86 -10.53
C LYS A 119 -29.36 10.99 -10.46
N GLN A 120 -30.54 11.62 -10.33
CA GLN A 120 -31.82 10.88 -10.27
C GLN A 120 -32.10 10.04 -11.53
N GLU A 121 -31.76 10.55 -12.72
CA GLU A 121 -32.09 9.93 -14.02
C GLU A 121 -30.85 9.53 -14.85
N GLU A 122 -29.65 9.93 -14.42
CA GLU A 122 -28.41 9.79 -15.18
C GLU A 122 -27.24 9.42 -14.27
N VAL A 123 -26.33 8.59 -14.79
CA VAL A 123 -25.05 8.29 -14.14
C VAL A 123 -23.92 8.68 -15.09
N ILE A 124 -23.03 9.55 -14.63
CA ILE A 124 -21.86 10.00 -15.37
C ILE A 124 -20.63 9.31 -14.80
N MET A 125 -19.93 8.49 -15.60
CA MET A 125 -18.71 7.79 -15.20
C MET A 125 -17.49 8.36 -15.94
N TYR A 126 -16.38 8.52 -15.25
CA TYR A 126 -15.16 9.11 -15.79
C TYR A 126 -13.88 8.55 -15.14
N GLY A 127 -12.80 8.47 -15.92
CA GLY A 127 -11.59 7.70 -15.61
C GLY A 127 -11.56 6.36 -16.37
N PRO A 128 -10.61 5.46 -16.04
CA PRO A 128 -9.62 5.57 -14.98
C PRO A 128 -8.51 6.59 -15.27
N TYR A 129 -8.03 7.26 -14.24
CA TYR A 129 -6.88 8.17 -14.28
C TYR A 129 -5.69 7.57 -13.58
N TYR A 130 -4.51 7.75 -14.17
CA TYR A 130 -3.24 7.25 -13.65
C TYR A 130 -2.34 8.43 -13.21
N PRO A 131 -1.45 8.24 -12.21
CA PRO A 131 -0.55 9.29 -11.77
C PRO A 131 0.44 9.66 -12.87
N ASN A 132 0.69 10.96 -13.03
CA ASN A 132 1.72 11.48 -13.93
C ASN A 132 2.95 11.92 -13.12
N HIS A 133 3.91 11.00 -12.99
CA HIS A 133 5.12 11.23 -12.21
C HIS A 133 6.02 12.35 -12.75
N ASN A 134 5.99 12.62 -14.06
CA ASN A 134 6.76 13.71 -14.67
C ASN A 134 6.26 15.08 -14.20
N ASN A 135 4.94 15.21 -14.03
CA ASN A 135 4.30 16.43 -13.54
C ASN A 135 4.08 16.43 -12.02
N ARG A 136 4.55 15.39 -11.31
CA ARG A 136 4.28 15.15 -9.89
C ARG A 136 2.79 15.16 -9.56
N GLU A 137 1.94 14.78 -10.49
CA GLU A 137 0.47 14.76 -10.37
C GLU A 137 0.01 13.37 -9.94
N HIS A 138 -0.86 13.31 -8.93
CA HIS A 138 -1.47 12.06 -8.48
C HIS A 138 -2.80 11.83 -9.22
N SER A 139 -3.23 10.57 -9.33
CA SER A 139 -4.55 10.22 -9.89
C SER A 139 -5.70 10.95 -9.17
N GLU A 140 -5.54 11.21 -7.88
CA GLU A 140 -6.48 11.95 -7.05
C GLU A 140 -6.60 13.42 -7.46
N ASP A 141 -5.52 14.06 -7.93
CA ASP A 141 -5.57 15.45 -8.40
C ASP A 141 -6.47 15.56 -9.64
N VAL A 142 -6.34 14.60 -10.56
CA VAL A 142 -7.09 14.56 -11.83
C VAL A 142 -8.58 14.29 -11.58
N VAL A 143 -8.91 13.28 -10.78
CA VAL A 143 -10.32 12.95 -10.51
C VAL A 143 -11.04 14.06 -9.76
N ILE A 144 -10.37 14.74 -8.80
CA ILE A 144 -10.93 15.89 -8.09
C ILE A 144 -11.22 17.04 -9.06
N ARG A 145 -10.26 17.36 -9.93
CA ARG A 145 -10.42 18.40 -10.95
C ARG A 145 -11.58 18.07 -11.90
N GLN A 146 -11.64 16.84 -12.41
CA GLN A 146 -12.73 16.43 -13.30
C GLN A 146 -14.09 16.48 -12.59
N THR A 147 -14.15 16.07 -11.32
CA THR A 147 -15.37 16.16 -10.51
C THR A 147 -15.85 17.60 -10.43
N GLN A 148 -14.94 18.54 -10.12
CA GLN A 148 -15.26 19.97 -10.06
C GLN A 148 -15.81 20.47 -11.40
N GLU A 149 -15.11 20.20 -12.51
CA GLU A 149 -15.52 20.65 -13.85
C GLU A 149 -16.90 20.10 -14.24
N LEU A 150 -17.20 18.85 -13.90
CA LEU A 150 -18.51 18.25 -14.15
C LEU A 150 -19.61 18.87 -13.26
N LEU A 151 -19.35 19.09 -11.97
CA LEU A 151 -20.32 19.75 -11.08
C LEU A 151 -20.60 21.21 -11.49
N GLU A 152 -19.63 21.90 -12.12
CA GLU A 152 -19.80 23.25 -12.64
C GLU A 152 -20.56 23.33 -13.98
N SER A 153 -20.49 22.27 -14.79
CA SER A 153 -21.05 22.27 -16.15
C SER A 153 -22.36 21.50 -16.27
N GLU A 154 -22.62 20.55 -15.38
CA GLU A 154 -23.82 19.72 -15.38
C GLU A 154 -24.91 20.33 -14.49
N ASP A 155 -26.17 20.09 -14.85
CA ASP A 155 -27.30 20.38 -13.97
C ASP A 155 -27.34 19.34 -12.84
N VAL A 156 -26.83 19.73 -11.67
CA VAL A 156 -26.73 18.89 -10.48
C VAL A 156 -27.65 19.43 -9.39
N SER A 157 -28.34 18.51 -8.72
CA SER A 157 -29.22 18.81 -7.60
C SER A 157 -28.66 18.25 -6.28
N GLU A 158 -29.24 18.68 -5.16
CA GLU A 158 -28.87 18.21 -3.82
C GLU A 158 -29.05 16.69 -3.62
N ASP A 159 -29.86 16.03 -4.48
CA ASP A 159 -30.04 14.57 -4.48
C ASP A 159 -28.91 13.83 -5.19
N SER A 160 -28.05 14.56 -5.91
CA SER A 160 -26.92 13.98 -6.64
C SER A 160 -25.82 13.55 -5.67
N LYS A 161 -25.07 12.51 -6.04
CA LYS A 161 -23.97 11.97 -5.25
C LYS A 161 -22.72 11.80 -6.08
N VAL A 162 -21.59 12.12 -5.47
CA VAL A 162 -20.27 11.87 -6.04
C VAL A 162 -19.70 10.61 -5.40
N PHE A 163 -19.24 9.68 -6.21
CA PHE A 163 -18.44 8.53 -5.80
C PHE A 163 -17.06 8.66 -6.41
N ILE A 164 -16.02 8.60 -5.59
CA ILE A 164 -14.62 8.61 -6.03
C ILE A 164 -13.97 7.34 -5.53
N PHE A 165 -13.30 6.62 -6.43
CA PHE A 165 -12.50 5.46 -6.09
C PHE A 165 -11.02 5.74 -6.29
N THR A 166 -10.18 5.16 -5.43
CA THR A 166 -8.74 5.14 -5.60
C THR A 166 -8.17 3.74 -5.27
N LEU A 167 -7.22 3.23 -6.05
CA LEU A 167 -6.64 1.91 -5.75
C LEU A 167 -5.96 1.91 -4.36
N ASN A 168 -5.09 2.89 -4.13
CA ASN A 168 -4.50 3.17 -2.83
C ASN A 168 -5.24 4.30 -2.11
N SER A 169 -5.28 4.26 -0.78
CA SER A 169 -5.81 5.35 0.06
C SER A 169 -5.16 6.70 -0.32
N PRO A 170 -5.92 7.79 -0.44
CA PRO A 170 -5.37 9.11 -0.75
C PRO A 170 -4.22 9.50 0.19
N CYS A 171 -3.15 10.08 -0.36
CA CYS A 171 -1.96 10.35 0.45
C CYS A 171 -2.21 11.39 1.55
N LEU A 172 -1.50 11.22 2.68
CA LEU A 172 -1.54 12.13 3.84
C LEU A 172 -0.37 13.11 3.89
N VAL A 173 0.68 12.88 3.10
CA VAL A 173 1.88 13.73 3.08
C VAL A 173 2.30 13.97 1.64
N ARG A 174 2.59 15.24 1.33
CA ARG A 174 3.11 15.71 0.05
C ARG A 174 3.78 17.09 0.27
N ASN A 175 4.62 17.51 -0.67
CA ASN A 175 5.17 18.88 -0.67
C ASN A 175 4.12 19.95 -0.99
N THR A 176 2.98 19.53 -1.53
CA THR A 176 1.79 20.34 -1.78
C THR A 176 0.65 19.83 -0.88
N ASN A 177 -0.59 20.30 -1.08
CA ASN A 177 -1.73 19.83 -0.30
C ASN A 177 -1.89 18.28 -0.45
N PRO A 178 -1.91 17.50 0.65
CA PRO A 178 -2.13 16.06 0.58
C PRO A 178 -3.48 15.70 -0.04
N CYS A 179 -3.54 14.60 -0.81
CA CYS A 179 -4.75 14.21 -1.54
C CYS A 179 -5.94 13.97 -0.61
N MET A 180 -5.71 13.40 0.58
CA MET A 180 -6.77 13.19 1.56
C MET A 180 -7.41 14.50 2.01
N LEU A 181 -6.60 15.52 2.32
CA LEU A 181 -7.13 16.81 2.79
C LEU A 181 -7.75 17.62 1.67
N ASN A 182 -7.17 17.56 0.48
CA ASN A 182 -7.76 18.17 -0.71
C ASN A 182 -9.16 17.57 -0.99
N LEU A 183 -9.32 16.25 -0.85
CA LEU A 183 -10.64 15.60 -0.97
C LEU A 183 -11.62 16.07 0.11
N VAL A 184 -11.20 16.18 1.37
CA VAL A 184 -12.05 16.68 2.45
C VAL A 184 -12.51 18.11 2.18
N GLN A 185 -11.57 18.98 1.78
CA GLN A 185 -11.86 20.36 1.42
C GLN A 185 -12.85 20.42 0.24
N LYS A 186 -12.59 19.67 -0.82
CA LYS A 186 -13.43 19.68 -2.02
C LYS A 186 -14.80 19.09 -1.78
N ALA A 187 -14.92 18.03 -0.99
CA ALA A 187 -16.21 17.50 -0.57
C ALA A 187 -17.03 18.53 0.22
N HIS A 188 -16.39 19.34 1.08
CA HIS A 188 -17.06 20.42 1.78
C HIS A 188 -17.52 21.54 0.82
N GLU A 189 -16.67 21.94 -0.11
CA GLU A 189 -17.00 22.93 -1.15
C GLU A 189 -18.19 22.44 -2.01
N TRP A 190 -18.15 21.20 -2.49
CA TRP A 190 -19.21 20.62 -3.32
C TRP A 190 -20.54 20.54 -2.57
N TRP A 191 -20.50 20.16 -1.30
CA TRP A 191 -21.69 20.15 -0.45
C TRP A 191 -22.22 21.56 -0.20
N SER A 192 -21.35 22.54 0.07
CA SER A 192 -21.76 23.91 0.40
C SER A 192 -22.36 24.65 -0.79
N VAL A 193 -21.86 24.37 -1.99
CA VAL A 193 -22.26 25.03 -3.25
C VAL A 193 -23.42 24.29 -3.92
N TYR A 194 -23.35 22.97 -4.03
CA TYR A 194 -24.30 22.16 -4.81
C TYR A 194 -25.19 21.24 -3.95
N GLY A 195 -24.96 21.15 -2.64
CA GLY A 195 -25.65 20.20 -1.76
C GLY A 195 -25.21 18.74 -1.93
N VAL A 196 -24.24 18.48 -2.81
CA VAL A 196 -23.83 17.13 -3.22
C VAL A 196 -22.98 16.45 -2.16
N LYS A 197 -23.36 15.22 -1.80
CA LYS A 197 -22.58 14.37 -0.87
C LYS A 197 -21.51 13.60 -1.63
N THR A 198 -20.37 13.42 -0.96
CA THR A 198 -19.22 12.73 -1.52
C THR A 198 -18.97 11.41 -0.79
N HIS A 199 -18.76 10.36 -1.57
CA HIS A 199 -18.38 9.03 -1.10
C HIS A 199 -17.02 8.68 -1.68
N VAL A 200 -16.06 8.30 -0.84
CA VAL A 200 -14.70 7.94 -1.26
C VAL A 200 -14.41 6.49 -0.85
N GLY A 201 -14.06 5.67 -1.83
CA GLY A 201 -13.69 4.28 -1.63
C GLY A 201 -12.24 4.02 -2.01
N PHE A 202 -11.51 3.24 -1.22
CA PHE A 202 -10.15 2.82 -1.58
C PHE A 202 -9.89 1.35 -1.30
N ASN A 203 -9.02 0.69 -2.08
CA ASN A 203 -8.76 -0.75 -1.90
C ASN A 203 -7.61 -1.02 -0.90
N ARG A 204 -6.45 -0.42 -1.13
CA ARG A 204 -5.21 -0.66 -0.36
C ARG A 204 -4.88 0.51 0.57
N SER A 205 -4.45 0.21 1.80
CA SER A 205 -4.00 1.23 2.77
C SER A 205 -2.55 1.59 2.52
N TRP A 206 -2.31 2.52 1.60
CA TRP A 206 -0.95 2.95 1.24
C TRP A 206 -0.36 3.96 2.25
N GLY A 207 -1.20 4.60 3.07
CA GLY A 207 -0.79 5.42 4.20
C GLY A 207 0.21 6.53 3.81
N PHE A 208 1.38 6.55 4.47
CA PHE A 208 2.42 7.53 4.17
C PHE A 208 3.45 6.99 3.15
N LYS A 209 3.67 7.71 2.04
CA LYS A 209 4.77 7.42 1.08
C LYS A 209 5.96 8.35 1.33
N GLY A 210 7.19 7.83 1.32
CA GLY A 210 8.45 8.58 1.48
C GLY A 210 9.40 7.92 2.49
N SER A 211 10.38 8.66 3.02
CA SER A 211 11.44 8.22 3.96
C SER A 211 11.00 7.47 5.23
N LYS A 212 9.71 7.16 5.39
CA LYS A 212 9.09 6.35 6.44
C LYS A 212 9.12 4.84 6.18
N GLU A 213 9.49 4.41 4.97
CA GLU A 213 10.10 3.08 4.77
C GLU A 213 11.29 2.87 5.73
N SER A 214 11.82 3.96 6.34
CA SER A 214 12.81 3.88 7.40
C SER A 214 12.29 3.72 8.82
N LEU A 215 10.99 3.79 9.12
CA LEU A 215 10.52 3.76 10.51
C LEU A 215 10.94 2.46 11.19
N PHE A 216 10.82 1.35 10.46
CA PHE A 216 11.26 0.04 10.89
C PHE A 216 12.60 -0.38 10.27
N ARG A 217 13.35 0.51 9.61
CA ARG A 217 14.63 0.15 8.95
C ARG A 217 15.63 -0.44 9.91
N ASP A 218 15.64 0.02 11.14
CA ASP A 218 16.57 -0.43 12.17
C ASP A 218 16.11 -1.76 12.82
N VAL A 219 14.96 -2.32 12.40
CA VAL A 219 14.49 -3.67 12.78
C VAL A 219 15.23 -4.70 11.93
N SER A 220 16.33 -5.20 12.47
CA SER A 220 17.11 -6.32 11.91
C SER A 220 16.58 -7.67 12.41
N TRP A 221 17.09 -8.78 11.84
CA TRP A 221 16.78 -10.12 12.34
C TRP A 221 17.10 -10.27 13.83
N SER A 222 18.27 -9.78 14.27
CA SER A 222 18.68 -9.83 15.68
C SER A 222 17.76 -9.02 16.58
N GLN A 223 17.19 -7.90 16.09
CA GLN A 223 16.16 -7.17 16.83
C GLN A 223 14.91 -8.02 17.00
N VAL A 224 14.42 -8.63 15.93
CA VAL A 224 13.21 -9.45 15.96
C VAL A 224 13.36 -10.64 16.92
N GLU A 225 14.49 -11.34 16.86
CA GLU A 225 14.79 -12.45 17.75
C GLU A 225 14.83 -12.00 19.22
N CYS A 226 15.59 -10.93 19.51
CA CYS A 226 15.73 -10.39 20.85
C CYS A 226 14.38 -9.91 21.43
N ILE A 227 13.56 -9.23 20.62
CA ILE A 227 12.20 -8.79 20.99
C ILE A 227 11.29 -9.96 21.32
N ASN A 228 11.32 -11.02 20.51
CA ASN A 228 10.49 -12.22 20.70
C ASN A 228 10.85 -13.01 21.97
N GLN A 229 12.14 -13.05 22.32
CA GLN A 229 12.62 -13.76 23.52
C GLN A 229 12.43 -12.96 24.82
N SER A 230 12.33 -11.64 24.72
CA SER A 230 12.16 -10.76 25.88
C SER A 230 10.71 -10.75 26.34
N ALA A 231 10.45 -10.51 27.63
CA ALA A 231 9.08 -10.37 28.16
C ALA A 231 8.61 -8.90 28.10
N ASP A 232 9.52 -7.97 28.38
CA ASP A 232 9.29 -6.53 28.49
C ASP A 232 10.50 -5.74 27.95
N TYR A 233 10.41 -4.41 27.99
CA TYR A 233 11.48 -3.54 27.45
C TYR A 233 12.78 -3.67 28.25
N LYS A 234 12.70 -3.90 29.57
CA LYS A 234 13.87 -4.01 30.43
C LYS A 234 14.67 -5.26 30.10
N SER A 235 14.01 -6.42 30.05
CA SER A 235 14.62 -7.69 29.64
C SER A 235 15.19 -7.64 28.22
N TYR A 236 14.56 -6.88 27.32
CA TYR A 236 15.08 -6.62 25.99
C TYR A 236 16.37 -5.81 25.98
N CYS A 237 16.45 -4.73 26.74
CA CYS A 237 17.71 -3.97 26.86
C CYS A 237 18.84 -4.84 27.43
N GLU A 238 18.56 -5.60 28.49
CA GLU A 238 19.54 -6.51 29.10
C GLU A 238 20.01 -7.62 28.13
N ALA A 239 19.12 -8.13 27.28
CA ALA A 239 19.46 -9.11 26.25
C ALA A 239 20.26 -8.48 25.10
N ALA A 240 19.89 -7.27 24.67
CA ALA A 240 20.58 -6.55 23.62
C ALA A 240 22.01 -6.14 23.99
N GLU A 241 22.27 -5.79 25.26
CA GLU A 241 23.63 -5.50 25.77
C GLU A 241 24.60 -6.67 25.59
N ARG A 242 24.10 -7.91 25.50
CA ARG A 242 24.93 -9.10 25.29
C ARG A 242 25.28 -9.34 23.82
N ILE A 243 24.72 -8.55 22.90
CA ILE A 243 24.90 -8.67 21.45
C ILE A 243 25.68 -7.43 20.99
N PRO A 244 27.00 -7.54 20.70
CA PRO A 244 27.89 -6.38 20.48
C PRO A 244 27.46 -5.38 19.40
N GLU A 245 26.64 -5.80 18.44
CA GLU A 245 26.20 -4.99 17.30
C GLU A 245 24.75 -4.49 17.44
N LEU A 246 24.03 -4.91 18.50
CA LEU A 246 22.62 -4.61 18.67
C LEU A 246 22.41 -3.37 19.52
N HIS A 247 21.96 -2.28 18.89
CA HIS A 247 21.56 -1.07 19.59
C HIS A 247 20.07 -1.19 19.95
N PRO A 248 19.68 -1.08 21.23
CA PRO A 248 18.27 -1.20 21.62
C PRO A 248 17.41 -0.12 20.92
N LEU A 249 16.33 -0.56 20.27
CA LEU A 249 15.23 0.32 19.86
C LEU A 249 14.66 1.07 21.07
N CYS A 250 14.09 2.26 20.88
CA CYS A 250 13.41 2.96 21.98
C CYS A 250 12.16 2.19 22.47
N GLU A 251 11.71 2.45 23.69
CA GLU A 251 10.61 1.73 24.34
C GLU A 251 9.32 1.68 23.50
N THR A 252 8.98 2.80 22.83
CA THR A 252 7.80 2.88 21.96
C THR A 252 7.96 1.94 20.76
N MET A 253 9.11 1.98 20.09
CA MET A 253 9.37 1.11 18.94
C MET A 253 9.44 -0.36 19.34
N PHE A 254 10.04 -0.68 20.49
CA PHE A 254 9.98 -2.03 21.07
C PHE A 254 8.53 -2.47 21.28
N SER A 255 7.73 -1.65 21.95
CA SER A 255 6.36 -2.00 22.31
C SER A 255 5.47 -2.21 21.08
N VAL A 256 5.59 -1.31 20.09
CA VAL A 256 4.85 -1.39 18.83
C VAL A 256 5.31 -2.58 18.01
N THR A 257 6.62 -2.75 17.81
CA THR A 257 7.18 -3.89 17.06
C THR A 257 6.77 -5.20 17.71
N LYS A 258 6.89 -5.33 19.03
CA LYS A 258 6.46 -6.52 19.78
C LYS A 258 4.97 -6.80 19.68
N HIS A 259 4.13 -5.76 19.64
CA HIS A 259 2.70 -5.92 19.52
C HIS A 259 2.28 -6.38 18.12
N LEU A 260 2.92 -5.82 17.09
CA LEU A 260 2.64 -6.11 15.68
C LEU A 260 3.32 -7.40 15.19
N LEU A 261 4.44 -7.78 15.80
CA LEU A 261 5.00 -9.12 15.71
C LEU A 261 4.00 -10.08 16.39
N LYS A 262 3.03 -10.57 15.60
CA LYS A 262 2.39 -11.86 15.85
C LYS A 262 3.51 -12.90 16.05
N PRO A 263 3.30 -14.04 16.76
CA PRO A 263 4.27 -15.14 16.73
C PRO A 263 4.68 -15.32 15.27
N GLY A 264 5.98 -15.07 15.00
CA GLY A 264 6.44 -14.57 13.70
C GLY A 264 5.87 -15.38 12.53
N PRO A 265 5.71 -14.78 11.34
CA PRO A 265 5.13 -15.49 10.21
C PRO A 265 5.84 -16.83 10.05
N GLU A 266 5.08 -17.92 10.21
CA GLU A 266 5.66 -19.27 10.21
C GLU A 266 6.39 -19.56 8.90
N SER A 267 6.05 -18.82 7.85
CA SER A 267 6.65 -18.92 6.54
C SER A 267 6.79 -17.57 5.83
N PHE A 268 7.85 -17.42 5.03
CA PHE A 268 8.08 -16.26 4.16
C PHE A 268 8.74 -16.70 2.84
N PRO A 269 8.52 -15.98 1.73
CA PRO A 269 9.15 -16.27 0.44
C PRO A 269 10.62 -15.79 0.43
N LEU A 270 11.50 -16.53 -0.24
CA LEU A 270 12.92 -16.15 -0.33
C LEU A 270 13.21 -15.22 -1.52
N ILE A 271 12.35 -15.28 -2.55
CA ILE A 271 12.37 -14.36 -3.70
C ILE A 271 11.24 -13.35 -3.54
N THR A 272 11.58 -12.08 -3.75
CA THR A 272 10.62 -11.03 -4.09
C THR A 272 11.00 -10.47 -5.47
N GLU A 273 10.03 -10.16 -6.33
CA GLU A 273 10.27 -9.69 -7.72
C GLU A 273 11.18 -8.45 -7.83
N GLN A 274 11.44 -7.76 -6.71
CA GLN A 274 12.23 -6.53 -6.60
C GLN A 274 13.33 -6.59 -5.54
N GLY A 275 14.10 -7.69 -5.47
CA GLY A 275 15.22 -7.84 -4.54
C GLY A 275 16.59 -7.44 -5.12
N PRO A 276 17.55 -7.00 -4.28
CA PRO A 276 18.96 -6.90 -4.69
C PRO A 276 19.47 -8.26 -5.21
N ASP A 277 20.45 -8.24 -6.12
CA ASP A 277 21.07 -9.45 -6.65
C ASP A 277 21.55 -10.33 -5.50
N TRP A 278 20.85 -11.44 -5.25
CA TRP A 278 21.08 -12.37 -4.14
C TRP A 278 22.53 -12.91 -4.14
N LYS A 279 23.19 -12.90 -5.31
CA LYS A 279 24.61 -13.23 -5.47
C LYS A 279 25.52 -12.31 -4.65
N SER A 280 25.10 -11.08 -4.36
CA SER A 280 25.87 -10.12 -3.56
C SER A 280 26.17 -10.60 -2.13
N TYR A 281 25.35 -11.49 -1.57
CA TYR A 281 25.57 -12.11 -0.25
C TYR A 281 26.72 -13.13 -0.24
N PHE A 282 27.13 -13.61 -1.42
CA PHE A 282 28.18 -14.63 -1.58
C PHE A 282 29.53 -14.03 -1.96
N ARG A 283 29.65 -12.70 -2.08
CA ARG A 283 30.92 -12.03 -2.44
C ARG A 283 32.06 -12.39 -1.48
N ASP A 284 31.74 -12.52 -0.19
CA ASP A 284 32.72 -12.80 0.85
C ASP A 284 33.27 -14.23 0.76
N MET A 285 32.60 -15.15 0.05
CA MET A 285 33.13 -16.49 -0.20
C MET A 285 34.41 -16.46 -1.04
N HIS A 286 34.61 -15.43 -1.87
CA HIS A 286 35.85 -15.27 -2.63
C HIS A 286 37.06 -15.02 -1.73
N CYS A 287 36.86 -14.63 -0.47
CA CYS A 287 37.94 -14.49 0.52
C CYS A 287 38.60 -15.83 0.85
N VAL A 288 37.91 -16.96 0.70
CA VAL A 288 38.49 -18.32 0.89
C VAL A 288 39.66 -18.55 -0.07
N ALA A 289 39.64 -17.91 -1.24
CA ALA A 289 40.69 -18.01 -2.24
C ALA A 289 41.77 -16.90 -2.14
N ALA A 290 41.64 -15.95 -1.21
CA ALA A 290 42.46 -14.73 -1.19
C ALA A 290 43.96 -14.97 -0.92
N CYS A 291 44.30 -16.03 -0.19
CA CYS A 291 45.69 -16.37 0.15
C CYS A 291 46.31 -17.46 -0.76
N LYS A 292 45.65 -17.83 -1.87
CA LYS A 292 46.08 -18.91 -2.77
C LYS A 292 46.85 -18.39 -3.99
N PRO A 293 47.70 -19.22 -4.62
CA PRO A 293 48.34 -18.88 -5.90
C PRO A 293 47.30 -18.50 -6.97
N GLU A 294 47.66 -17.62 -7.91
CA GLU A 294 46.72 -16.99 -8.84
C GLU A 294 45.94 -18.00 -9.73
N GLU A 295 46.57 -19.11 -10.12
CA GLU A 295 45.91 -20.17 -10.90
C GLU A 295 44.90 -20.97 -10.06
N GLU A 296 45.23 -21.32 -8.81
CA GLU A 296 44.28 -21.96 -7.88
C GLU A 296 43.13 -21.02 -7.51
N LYS A 297 43.44 -19.74 -7.34
CA LYS A 297 42.45 -18.70 -7.05
C LYS A 297 41.40 -18.57 -8.15
N LYS A 298 41.79 -18.56 -9.42
CA LYS A 298 40.84 -18.53 -10.56
C LYS A 298 39.92 -19.75 -10.59
N LEU A 299 40.49 -20.94 -10.38
CA LEU A 299 39.72 -22.19 -10.33
C LEU A 299 38.69 -22.16 -9.19
N LEU A 300 39.09 -21.74 -8.00
CA LEU A 300 38.21 -21.62 -6.84
C LEU A 300 37.14 -20.54 -7.01
N MET A 301 37.46 -19.41 -7.64
CA MET A 301 36.46 -18.40 -7.98
C MET A 301 35.41 -18.94 -8.97
N GLY A 302 35.84 -19.76 -9.93
CA GLY A 302 34.95 -20.46 -10.86
C GLY A 302 34.03 -21.45 -10.14
N GLU A 303 34.58 -22.25 -9.22
CA GLU A 303 33.81 -23.20 -8.41
C GLU A 303 32.80 -22.49 -7.50
N VAL A 304 33.20 -21.40 -6.83
CA VAL A 304 32.27 -20.58 -6.02
C VAL A 304 31.12 -20.05 -6.88
N SER A 305 31.43 -19.54 -8.08
CA SER A 305 30.41 -19.01 -8.98
C SER A 305 29.43 -20.10 -9.44
N LEU A 306 29.94 -21.30 -9.73
CA LEU A 306 29.13 -22.46 -10.11
C LEU A 306 28.25 -22.95 -8.96
N LEU A 307 28.80 -23.05 -7.75
CA LEU A 307 28.06 -23.42 -6.53
C LEU A 307 26.91 -22.45 -6.29
N VAL A 308 27.20 -21.14 -6.33
CA VAL A 308 26.22 -20.07 -6.17
C VAL A 308 25.14 -20.21 -7.24
N GLU A 309 25.48 -20.26 -8.54
CA GLU A 309 24.49 -20.40 -9.61
C GLU A 309 23.64 -21.67 -9.48
N THR A 310 24.24 -22.78 -9.06
CA THR A 310 23.51 -24.04 -8.84
C THR A 310 22.53 -23.91 -7.67
N ALA A 311 22.90 -23.16 -6.62
CA ALA A 311 22.04 -22.90 -5.47
C ALA A 311 20.78 -22.07 -5.82
N ARG A 312 20.73 -21.46 -7.01
CA ARG A 312 19.55 -20.73 -7.50
C ARG A 312 18.27 -21.56 -7.46
N VAL A 313 18.37 -22.88 -7.64
CA VAL A 313 17.22 -23.81 -7.57
C VAL A 313 16.53 -23.85 -6.20
N LEU A 314 17.22 -23.38 -5.15
CA LEU A 314 16.67 -23.31 -3.79
C LEU A 314 15.86 -22.04 -3.55
N LEU A 315 16.03 -21.02 -4.41
CA LEU A 315 15.26 -19.79 -4.35
C LEU A 315 13.85 -20.11 -4.85
N SER A 316 12.85 -19.98 -3.97
CA SER A 316 11.45 -20.24 -4.30
C SER A 316 10.58 -19.04 -3.93
N GLU A 317 9.52 -18.83 -4.72
CA GLU A 317 8.41 -17.95 -4.40
C GLU A 317 7.47 -18.59 -3.35
N GLU A 318 7.55 -19.91 -3.16
CA GLU A 318 6.81 -20.59 -2.10
C GLU A 318 7.36 -20.22 -0.72
N SER A 319 6.46 -19.82 0.17
CA SER A 319 6.79 -19.51 1.56
C SER A 319 7.30 -20.74 2.30
N ASN A 320 8.37 -20.57 3.08
CA ASN A 320 8.88 -21.58 4.01
C ASN A 320 9.33 -20.93 5.32
N SER A 321 9.48 -21.73 6.37
CA SER A 321 10.01 -21.23 7.64
C SER A 321 11.48 -20.86 7.52
N LEU A 322 11.96 -20.01 8.42
CA LEU A 322 13.38 -19.66 8.50
C LEU A 322 14.25 -20.92 8.62
N GLU A 323 13.88 -21.85 9.51
CA GLU A 323 14.63 -23.09 9.69
C GLU A 323 14.55 -23.98 8.45
N GLY A 324 13.38 -24.07 7.79
CA GLY A 324 13.22 -24.83 6.56
C GLY A 324 14.09 -24.31 5.41
N HIS A 325 14.23 -22.98 5.27
CA HIS A 325 15.14 -22.37 4.30
C HIS A 325 16.61 -22.64 4.60
N LEU A 326 16.99 -22.67 5.89
CA LEU A 326 18.35 -23.01 6.31
C LEU A 326 18.65 -24.51 6.10
N GLU A 327 17.71 -25.40 6.42
CA GLU A 327 17.84 -26.84 6.21
C GLU A 327 18.00 -27.22 4.73
N LYS A 328 17.25 -26.57 3.84
CA LYS A 328 17.40 -26.76 2.39
C LYS A 328 18.82 -26.45 1.92
N ALA A 329 19.41 -25.36 2.41
CA ALA A 329 20.78 -24.99 2.07
C ALA A 329 21.82 -25.95 2.63
N ARG A 330 21.68 -26.36 3.90
CA ARG A 330 22.53 -27.40 4.52
C ARG A 330 22.48 -28.70 3.71
N ALA A 331 21.29 -29.17 3.37
CA ALA A 331 21.10 -30.38 2.58
C ALA A 331 21.68 -30.26 1.16
N PHE A 332 21.56 -29.10 0.53
CA PHE A 332 22.12 -28.81 -0.79
C PHE A 332 23.64 -28.86 -0.79
N VAL A 333 24.28 -28.08 0.08
CA VAL A 333 25.74 -27.93 0.06
C VAL A 333 26.46 -29.20 0.51
N LEU A 334 25.81 -30.01 1.35
CA LEU A 334 26.29 -31.35 1.70
C LEU A 334 26.36 -32.30 0.50
N LYS A 335 25.37 -32.22 -0.40
CA LYS A 335 25.24 -33.05 -1.61
C LYS A 335 25.98 -32.48 -2.82
N TYR A 336 26.38 -31.22 -2.78
CA TYR A 336 27.11 -30.58 -3.88
C TYR A 336 28.44 -31.28 -4.12
N ALA A 337 28.65 -31.68 -5.38
CA ALA A 337 29.85 -32.37 -5.83
C ALA A 337 30.87 -31.34 -6.32
N PHE A 338 31.86 -31.05 -5.47
CA PHE A 338 32.99 -30.21 -5.86
C PHE A 338 33.84 -30.89 -6.93
N SER A 339 34.43 -30.09 -7.80
CA SER A 339 35.39 -30.54 -8.77
C SER A 339 36.64 -31.17 -8.12
N SER A 340 37.29 -32.07 -8.85
CA SER A 340 38.44 -32.86 -8.35
C SER A 340 39.68 -32.03 -7.99
N HIS A 341 39.71 -30.75 -8.34
CA HIS A 341 40.81 -29.84 -8.00
C HIS A 341 40.64 -29.16 -6.63
N VAL A 342 39.47 -29.31 -5.98
CA VAL A 342 39.22 -28.79 -4.62
C VAL A 342 39.47 -29.89 -3.60
N CYS A 343 40.53 -29.75 -2.81
CA CYS A 343 40.84 -30.73 -1.76
C CYS A 343 39.81 -30.70 -0.62
N ASP A 344 39.69 -31.81 0.13
CA ASP A 344 38.66 -31.99 1.16
C ASP A 344 38.62 -30.86 2.21
N ALA A 345 39.78 -30.37 2.65
CA ALA A 345 39.87 -29.26 3.60
C ALA A 345 39.23 -27.98 3.03
N LEU A 346 39.45 -27.71 1.75
CA LEU A 346 38.93 -26.55 1.06
C LEU A 346 37.44 -26.72 0.71
N GLN A 347 36.99 -27.95 0.45
CA GLN A 347 35.56 -28.24 0.34
C GLN A 347 34.85 -27.92 1.65
N ALA A 348 35.40 -28.32 2.79
CA ALA A 348 34.81 -28.00 4.09
C ALA A 348 34.73 -26.48 4.33
N ASP A 349 35.78 -25.73 3.99
CA ASP A 349 35.80 -24.27 4.09
C ASP A 349 34.76 -23.60 3.17
N LEU A 350 34.63 -24.07 1.93
CA LEU A 350 33.64 -23.56 0.98
C LEU A 350 32.20 -23.88 1.41
N ARG A 351 31.96 -25.09 1.93
CA ARG A 351 30.65 -25.48 2.48
C ARG A 351 30.25 -24.56 3.64
N ARG A 352 31.16 -24.33 4.58
CA ARG A 352 30.95 -23.41 5.71
C ARG A 352 30.69 -21.97 5.24
N ALA A 353 31.54 -21.45 4.35
CA ALA A 353 31.38 -20.10 3.82
C ALA A 353 30.04 -19.93 3.07
N PHE A 354 29.61 -20.95 2.34
CA PHE A 354 28.30 -20.96 1.69
C PHE A 354 27.15 -20.93 2.72
N GLU A 355 27.20 -21.78 3.75
CA GLU A 355 26.17 -21.81 4.80
C GLU A 355 26.07 -20.47 5.54
N GLU A 356 27.21 -19.85 5.85
CA GLU A 356 27.26 -18.53 6.49
C GLU A 356 26.66 -17.44 5.59
N SER A 357 27.03 -17.39 4.31
CA SER A 357 26.46 -16.47 3.32
C SER A 357 24.96 -16.70 3.12
N TRP A 358 24.52 -17.95 3.03
CA TRP A 358 23.11 -18.31 2.89
C TRP A 358 22.31 -17.89 4.12
N MET A 359 22.82 -18.18 5.32
CA MET A 359 22.19 -17.76 6.57
C MET A 359 22.05 -16.25 6.66
N LYS A 360 23.07 -15.48 6.28
CA LYS A 360 23.03 -14.02 6.22
C LYS A 360 21.93 -13.53 5.26
N MET A 361 21.82 -14.14 4.09
CA MET A 361 20.78 -13.83 3.11
C MET A 361 19.37 -14.14 3.65
N VAL A 362 19.14 -15.35 4.16
CA VAL A 362 17.83 -15.78 4.71
C VAL A 362 17.40 -14.87 5.86
N ARG A 363 18.29 -14.56 6.80
CA ARG A 363 18.02 -13.63 7.91
C ARG A 363 17.73 -12.22 7.42
N GLY A 364 18.47 -11.74 6.43
CA GLY A 364 18.23 -10.44 5.79
C GLY A 364 16.84 -10.36 5.15
N LYS A 365 16.47 -11.39 4.39
CA LYS A 365 15.16 -11.50 3.73
C LYS A 365 14.01 -11.64 4.71
N TYR A 366 14.18 -12.43 5.77
CA TYR A 366 13.20 -12.49 6.85
C TYR A 366 12.98 -11.13 7.51
N ALA A 367 14.06 -10.38 7.78
CA ALA A 367 13.95 -9.05 8.36
C ALA A 367 13.28 -8.04 7.40
N GLU A 368 13.54 -8.12 6.09
CA GLU A 368 12.82 -7.35 5.06
C GLU A 368 11.32 -7.64 5.12
N PHE A 369 10.94 -8.93 5.08
CA PHE A 369 9.55 -9.36 5.14
C PHE A 369 8.84 -8.88 6.42
N VAL A 370 9.50 -8.97 7.58
CA VAL A 370 8.97 -8.44 8.84
C VAL A 370 8.77 -6.93 8.75
N ARG A 371 9.72 -6.16 8.22
CA ARG A 371 9.58 -4.71 8.07
C ARG A 371 8.43 -4.33 7.15
N GLU A 372 8.21 -5.08 6.07
CA GLU A 372 7.09 -4.88 5.15
C GLU A 372 5.75 -5.05 5.88
N ASN A 373 5.57 -6.15 6.62
CA ASN A 373 4.37 -6.40 7.41
C ASN A 373 4.14 -5.31 8.48
N LEU A 374 5.19 -4.94 9.24
CA LEU A 374 5.11 -3.86 10.23
C LEU A 374 4.69 -2.53 9.58
N THR A 375 5.19 -2.26 8.38
CA THR A 375 4.88 -1.04 7.63
C THR A 375 3.44 -1.05 7.13
N GLU A 376 2.94 -2.19 6.65
CA GLU A 376 1.55 -2.36 6.23
C GLU A 376 0.59 -2.13 7.41
N ASP A 377 0.82 -2.79 8.55
CA ASP A 377 0.01 -2.63 9.77
C ASP A 377 0.01 -1.17 10.26
N PHE A 378 1.18 -0.52 10.25
CA PHE A 378 1.32 0.89 10.60
C PHE A 378 0.52 1.81 9.66
N ASN A 379 0.59 1.55 8.34
CA ASN A 379 -0.15 2.31 7.33
C ASN A 379 -1.67 2.10 7.46
N GLN A 380 -2.13 0.88 7.74
CA GLN A 380 -3.54 0.59 7.99
C GLN A 380 -4.04 1.37 9.22
N CYS A 381 -3.30 1.33 10.33
CA CYS A 381 -3.63 2.09 11.53
C CYS A 381 -3.65 3.61 11.29
N THR A 382 -2.68 4.10 10.51
CA THR A 382 -2.61 5.50 10.10
C THR A 382 -3.86 5.94 9.36
N VAL A 383 -4.23 5.22 8.30
CA VAL A 383 -5.41 5.54 7.48
C VAL A 383 -6.68 5.44 8.32
N TRP A 384 -6.78 4.42 9.17
CA TRP A 384 -7.92 4.24 10.07
C TRP A 384 -8.11 5.42 11.02
N LEU A 385 -7.06 5.82 11.74
CA LEU A 385 -7.12 6.95 12.66
C LEU A 385 -7.45 8.26 11.94
N CYS A 386 -6.89 8.47 10.74
CA CYS A 386 -7.17 9.67 9.96
C CYS A 386 -8.64 9.74 9.55
N ILE A 387 -9.19 8.65 9.02
CA ILE A 387 -10.60 8.60 8.62
C ILE A 387 -11.52 8.80 9.83
N LYS A 388 -11.17 8.22 11.00
CA LYS A 388 -11.94 8.42 12.23
C LYS A 388 -12.02 9.89 12.62
N ASP A 389 -10.96 10.66 12.40
CA ASP A 389 -10.98 12.10 12.64
C ASP A 389 -11.74 12.86 11.56
N ILE A 390 -11.60 12.48 10.28
CA ILE A 390 -12.41 13.04 9.18
C ILE A 390 -13.90 12.86 9.45
N GLN A 391 -14.31 11.67 9.89
CA GLN A 391 -15.73 11.39 10.17
C GLN A 391 -16.30 12.31 11.26
N LYS A 392 -15.52 12.69 12.28
CA LYS A 392 -16.00 13.62 13.32
C LYS A 392 -16.35 15.00 12.79
N VAL A 393 -15.69 15.44 11.71
CA VAL A 393 -15.81 16.81 11.18
C VAL A 393 -16.61 16.88 9.88
N ALA A 394 -16.63 15.79 9.11
CA ALA A 394 -17.13 15.76 7.74
C ALA A 394 -18.29 14.77 7.52
N GLU A 395 -18.78 14.07 8.55
CA GLU A 395 -19.81 13.01 8.40
C GLU A 395 -21.06 13.45 7.63
N LYS A 396 -21.43 14.75 7.72
CA LYS A 396 -22.62 15.28 7.04
C LYS A 396 -22.52 15.26 5.52
N PHE A 397 -21.31 15.35 4.97
CA PHE A 397 -21.08 15.56 3.54
C PHE A 397 -20.06 14.59 2.91
N LEU A 398 -19.24 13.92 3.71
CA LEU A 398 -18.21 13.00 3.25
C LEU A 398 -18.30 11.66 4.01
N LYS A 399 -18.36 10.57 3.25
CA LYS A 399 -18.14 9.21 3.76
C LYS A 399 -16.93 8.63 3.04
N ILE A 400 -15.94 8.16 3.79
CA ILE A 400 -14.73 7.55 3.25
C ILE A 400 -14.46 6.21 3.94
N GLY A 401 -14.01 5.21 3.18
CA GLY A 401 -13.67 3.91 3.73
C GLY A 401 -13.06 2.94 2.72
N LYS A 402 -12.59 1.82 3.26
CA LYS A 402 -11.96 0.73 2.51
C LYS A 402 -13.02 -0.11 1.78
N LEU A 403 -12.70 -0.48 0.56
CA LEU A 403 -13.46 -1.38 -0.31
C LEU A 403 -12.65 -2.65 -0.51
N PRO A 404 -13.03 -3.78 0.11
CA PRO A 404 -12.46 -5.07 -0.25
C PRO A 404 -13.02 -5.44 -1.64
N LEU A 405 -12.17 -5.32 -2.66
CA LEU A 405 -12.49 -5.68 -4.05
C LEU A 405 -12.09 -7.11 -4.38
#